data_AF-A0A7V3A879-F1
#
_entry.id   AF-A0A7V3A879-F1
#
_cell.length_a   1.000
_cell.length_b   1.000
_cell.length_c   1.000
_cell.angle_alpha   90.00
_cell.angle_beta   90.00
_cell.angle_gamma   90.00
#
_symmetry.space_group_name_H-M   'P 1'
#
loop_
_entity.id
_entity.type
_entity.pdbx_description
1 polymer ?
#
loop_
_entity_poly.entity_id
_entity_poly.type
_entity_poly.pdbx_seq_one_letter_code
_entity_poly.pdbx_strand_id
1 'polypeptide(L)'
;MDRLSWQKSSIRLLAVFNAILLGISWVMMIQAYPRLPQLIPYWLNLAGQSVLRAPKSLFFFIYPAAQTLFLVVFWLVGNIWVRKREAVEGVAPGVSGAEKSKRQEDNRGLFGPASAEDKKPGGQGEVGANSGQPAAAEPAFTYPVGKPAASFEKRELSPELQAALTNLKKELVLLLMIFFNLIFIHIQRSLIWLAHGLSAGVNKFYFFSLIIIILLLIPYYRFRRSLL
;
A
#
# COMPACT_ATOMS: atom_id res chain seq x y z
N MET A 1 3.48 -20.93 -12.31
CA MET A 1 3.94 -20.38 -11.00
C MET A 1 3.37 -18.98 -10.91
N ASP A 2 2.37 -18.77 -10.06
CA ASP A 2 1.44 -17.64 -10.21
C ASP A 2 2.04 -16.34 -9.66
N ARG A 3 1.79 -15.20 -10.32
CA ARG A 3 2.35 -13.88 -9.95
C ARG A 3 2.07 -13.51 -8.48
N LEU A 4 0.89 -13.86 -7.98
CA LEU A 4 0.49 -13.69 -6.57
C LEU A 4 1.34 -14.53 -5.60
N SER A 5 1.77 -15.73 -6.00
CA SER A 5 2.61 -16.58 -5.16
C SER A 5 4.00 -15.99 -4.96
N TRP A 6 4.58 -15.40 -6.01
CA TRP A 6 5.86 -14.68 -5.97
C TRP A 6 5.81 -13.45 -5.05
N GLN A 7 4.75 -12.65 -5.12
CA GLN A 7 4.57 -11.50 -4.22
C GLN A 7 4.47 -11.91 -2.75
N LYS A 8 3.68 -12.94 -2.43
CA LYS A 8 3.56 -13.44 -1.05
C LYS A 8 4.91 -13.93 -0.49
N SER A 9 5.70 -14.61 -1.31
CA SER A 9 7.05 -15.04 -0.93
C SER A 9 8.00 -13.86 -0.75
N SER A 10 7.92 -12.85 -1.62
CA SER A 10 8.72 -11.62 -1.51
C SER A 10 8.41 -10.84 -0.23
N ILE A 11 7.14 -10.68 0.11
CA ILE A 11 6.70 -10.03 1.37
C ILE A 11 7.27 -10.77 2.59
N ARG A 12 7.17 -12.11 2.61
CA ARG A 12 7.73 -12.92 3.71
C ARG A 12 9.24 -12.75 3.82
N LEU A 13 9.95 -12.79 2.70
CA LEU A 13 11.40 -12.59 2.67
C LEU A 13 11.79 -11.20 3.21
N LEU A 14 11.12 -10.14 2.74
CA LEU A 14 11.34 -8.77 3.20
C LEU A 14 11.09 -8.61 4.71
N ALA A 15 10.05 -9.26 5.24
CA ALA A 15 9.75 -9.24 6.67
C ALA A 15 10.82 -9.95 7.50
N VAL A 16 11.24 -11.15 7.07
CA VAL A 16 12.34 -11.90 7.72
C VAL A 16 13.63 -11.09 7.69
N PHE A 17 13.95 -10.46 6.55
CA PHE A 17 15.15 -9.65 6.42
C PHE A 17 15.12 -8.43 7.35
N ASN A 18 13.97 -7.74 7.50
CA ASN A 18 13.81 -6.68 8.49
C ASN A 18 14.05 -7.17 9.93
N ALA A 19 13.56 -8.36 10.27
CA ALA A 19 13.78 -8.96 11.59
C ALA A 19 15.25 -9.30 11.82
N ILE A 20 15.93 -9.86 10.81
CA ILE A 20 17.36 -10.16 10.86
C ILE A 20 18.17 -8.87 11.04
N LEU A 21 17.90 -7.81 10.26
CA LEU A 21 18.60 -6.54 10.39
C LEU A 21 18.43 -5.93 11.78
N LEU A 22 17.22 -5.99 12.34
CA LEU A 22 16.97 -5.55 13.70
C LEU A 22 17.75 -6.39 14.73
N GLY A 23 17.77 -7.71 14.57
CA GLY A 23 18.57 -8.61 15.40
C GLY A 23 20.07 -8.30 15.34
N ILE A 24 20.61 -8.08 14.14
CA ILE A 24 22.01 -7.69 13.94
C ILE A 24 22.31 -6.36 14.64
N SER A 25 21.43 -5.37 14.56
CA SER A 25 21.59 -4.10 15.27
C SER A 25 21.73 -4.31 16.79
N TRP A 26 20.84 -5.11 17.38
CA TRP A 26 20.91 -5.44 18.81
C TRP A 26 22.18 -6.19 19.18
N VAL A 27 22.53 -7.23 18.43
CA VAL A 27 23.75 -8.02 18.66
C VAL A 27 24.99 -7.13 18.58
N MET A 28 25.09 -6.27 17.56
CA MET A 28 26.20 -5.34 17.39
C MET A 28 26.36 -4.43 18.61
N MET A 29 25.26 -3.86 19.13
CA MET A 29 25.30 -2.97 20.29
C MET A 29 25.66 -3.71 21.58
N ILE A 30 25.11 -4.90 21.81
CA ILE A 30 25.42 -5.74 22.96
C ILE A 30 26.90 -6.14 22.95
N GLN A 31 27.46 -6.50 21.79
CA GLN A 31 28.86 -6.88 21.65
C GLN A 31 29.82 -5.68 21.70
N ALA A 32 29.41 -4.51 21.24
CA ALA A 32 30.22 -3.30 21.26
C ALA A 32 30.29 -2.71 22.68
N TYR A 33 29.16 -2.69 23.40
CA TYR A 33 29.06 -2.07 24.73
C TYR A 33 30.18 -2.42 25.71
N PRO A 34 30.55 -3.70 25.96
CA PRO A 34 31.64 -4.02 26.90
C PRO A 34 32.99 -3.45 26.47
N ARG A 35 33.23 -3.32 25.15
CA ARG A 35 34.48 -2.82 24.58
C ARG A 35 34.59 -1.30 24.51
N LEU A 36 33.49 -0.58 24.74
CA LEU A 36 33.48 0.88 24.71
C LEU A 36 34.30 1.48 25.87
N PRO A 37 34.98 2.61 25.62
CA PRO A 37 35.72 3.34 26.66
C PRO A 37 34.78 3.91 27.75
N GLN A 38 35.35 4.38 28.85
CA GLN A 38 34.59 4.91 30.00
C GLN A 38 33.80 6.18 29.66
N LEU A 39 34.28 6.99 28.72
CA LEU A 39 33.60 8.19 28.22
C LEU A 39 33.11 7.92 26.80
N ILE A 40 31.80 7.88 26.61
CA ILE A 40 31.17 7.59 25.33
C ILE A 40 30.40 8.79 24.80
N PRO A 41 30.40 9.01 23.48
CA PRO A 41 29.56 10.01 22.84
C PRO A 41 28.11 9.53 22.84
N TYR A 42 27.19 10.40 23.26
CA TYR A 42 25.75 10.14 23.19
C TYR A 42 25.09 10.83 21.99
N TRP A 43 25.87 11.53 21.17
CA TRP A 43 25.37 12.22 19.98
C TRP A 43 26.43 12.21 18.87
N LEU A 44 25.97 12.27 17.61
CA LEU A 44 26.85 12.32 16.45
C LEU A 44 27.29 13.76 16.17
N ASN A 45 28.55 13.91 15.74
CA ASN A 45 29.04 15.20 15.24
C ASN A 45 28.55 15.43 13.80
N LEU A 46 27.37 16.00 13.63
CA LEU A 46 26.79 16.24 12.29
C LEU A 46 27.25 17.56 11.66
N ALA A 47 27.59 18.56 12.48
CA ALA A 47 27.84 19.93 12.02
C ALA A 47 29.05 20.60 12.70
N GLY A 48 30.06 19.83 13.11
CA GLY A 48 31.23 20.37 13.82
C GLY A 48 30.95 20.70 15.29
N GLN A 49 29.85 20.23 15.85
CA GLN A 49 29.47 20.43 17.25
C GLN A 49 30.40 19.66 18.18
N SER A 50 30.64 20.21 19.39
CA SER A 50 31.35 19.50 20.44
C SER A 50 30.55 18.27 20.86
N VAL A 51 31.18 17.11 20.78
CA VAL A 51 30.51 15.85 21.09
C VAL A 51 30.39 15.72 22.61
N LEU A 52 29.15 15.71 23.11
CA LEU A 52 28.85 15.41 24.50
C LEU A 52 29.30 13.98 24.82
N ARG A 53 30.43 13.87 25.53
CA ARG A 53 30.93 12.63 26.08
C ARG A 53 30.50 12.55 27.53
N ALA A 54 29.85 11.46 27.90
CA ALA A 54 29.47 11.22 29.29
C ALA A 54 29.91 9.81 29.72
N PRO A 55 29.88 9.51 31.03
CA PRO A 55 30.22 8.19 31.53
C PRO A 55 29.38 7.09 30.86
N LYS A 56 30.01 5.93 30.70
CA LYS A 56 29.38 4.73 30.17
C LYS A 56 28.13 4.38 30.98
N SER A 57 27.01 4.26 30.28
CA SER A 57 25.72 3.92 30.88
C SER A 57 24.88 3.08 29.92
N LEU A 58 23.93 2.34 30.49
CA LEU A 58 22.93 1.58 29.74
C LEU A 58 22.06 2.46 28.84
N PHE A 59 22.05 3.78 29.05
CA PHE A 59 21.43 4.73 28.11
C PHE A 59 21.96 4.60 26.67
N PHE A 60 23.14 4.01 26.47
CA PHE A 60 23.65 3.68 25.13
C PHE A 60 22.72 2.74 24.34
N PHE A 61 21.91 1.91 25.02
CA PHE A 61 20.93 1.04 24.37
C PHE A 61 19.66 1.76 23.90
N ILE A 62 19.54 3.08 24.15
CA ILE A 62 18.42 3.86 23.63
C ILE A 62 18.38 3.86 22.10
N TYR A 63 19.53 3.70 21.44
CA TYR A 63 19.62 3.65 19.99
C TYR A 63 18.91 2.43 19.36
N PRO A 64 19.27 1.17 19.70
CA PRO A 64 18.55 0.00 19.20
C PRO A 64 17.12 -0.06 19.74
N ALA A 65 16.85 0.43 20.95
CA ALA A 65 15.50 0.52 21.49
C ALA A 65 14.61 1.49 20.68
N ALA A 66 15.11 2.69 20.36
CA ALA A 66 14.42 3.66 19.52
C ALA A 66 14.22 3.14 18.11
N GLN A 67 15.19 2.41 17.54
CA GLN A 67 15.02 1.71 16.27
C GLN A 67 13.89 0.69 16.33
N THR A 68 13.85 -0.18 17.36
CA THR A 68 12.77 -1.15 17.54
C THR A 68 11.42 -0.45 17.64
N LEU A 69 11.31 0.57 18.49
CA LEU A 69 10.08 1.33 18.68
C LEU A 69 9.63 1.97 17.36
N PHE A 70 10.54 2.66 16.66
CA PHE A 70 10.26 3.29 15.37
C PHE A 70 9.74 2.27 14.36
N LEU A 71 10.38 1.11 14.23
CA LEU A 71 10.00 0.08 13.28
C LEU A 71 8.65 -0.56 13.62
N VAL A 72 8.36 -0.79 14.91
CA VAL A 72 7.06 -1.30 15.35
C VAL A 72 5.96 -0.28 15.02
N VAL A 73 6.16 0.99 15.37
CA VAL A 73 5.20 2.06 15.06
C VAL A 73 5.02 2.20 13.56
N PHE A 74 6.11 2.21 12.79
CA PHE A 74 6.07 2.33 11.34
C PHE A 74 5.33 1.15 10.69
N TRP A 75 5.57 -0.07 11.17
CA TRP A 75 4.86 -1.26 10.71
C TRP A 75 3.35 -1.19 11.02
N LEU A 76 2.97 -0.75 12.22
CA LEU A 76 1.58 -0.54 12.60
C LEU A 76 0.90 0.50 11.71
N VAL A 77 1.52 1.67 11.55
CA VAL A 77 1.01 2.76 10.68
C VAL A 77 0.93 2.30 9.23
N GLY A 78 1.93 1.58 8.73
CA GLY A 78 1.94 1.01 7.39
C GLY A 78 0.79 0.02 7.18
N ASN A 79 0.52 -0.85 8.14
CA ASN A 79 -0.61 -1.78 8.09
C ASN A 79 -1.95 -1.06 8.11
N ILE A 80 -2.11 -0.01 8.93
CA ILE A 80 -3.32 0.82 8.96
C ILE A 80 -3.49 1.54 7.62
N TRP A 81 -2.42 2.09 7.05
CA TRP A 81 -2.46 2.79 5.77
C TRP A 81 -2.86 1.86 4.61
N VAL A 82 -2.34 0.63 4.61
CA VAL A 82 -2.73 -0.41 3.64
C VAL A 82 -4.22 -0.74 3.78
N ARG A 83 -4.71 -0.98 5.00
CA ARG A 83 -6.12 -1.34 5.28
C ARG A 83 -7.12 -0.20 5.06
N LYS A 84 -6.78 1.04 5.43
CA LYS A 84 -7.68 2.20 5.29
C LYS A 84 -8.01 2.48 3.82
N ARG A 85 -7.08 2.19 2.91
CA ARG A 85 -7.28 2.32 1.46
C ARG A 85 -8.13 1.18 0.89
N GLU A 86 -8.15 0.00 1.52
CA GLU A 86 -9.09 -1.07 1.14
C GLU A 86 -10.53 -0.58 1.33
N ALA A 87 -10.86 0.01 2.47
CA ALA A 87 -12.20 0.56 2.75
C ALA A 87 -12.62 1.75 1.86
N VAL A 88 -11.66 2.51 1.33
CA VAL A 88 -11.92 3.70 0.48
C VAL A 88 -11.96 3.34 -1.00
N GLU A 89 -11.16 2.36 -1.44
CA GLU A 89 -11.07 1.92 -2.84
C GLU A 89 -12.03 0.74 -3.13
N GLY A 90 -12.59 0.06 -2.12
CA GLY A 90 -13.67 -0.92 -2.29
C GLY A 90 -14.38 -1.34 -0.99
N VAL A 91 -15.72 -1.27 -1.03
CA VAL A 91 -16.67 -2.05 -0.20
C VAL A 91 -17.13 -1.40 1.12
N ALA A 92 -18.38 -0.91 1.07
CA ALA A 92 -19.26 -0.76 2.23
C ALA A 92 -19.37 -2.09 3.00
N PRO A 93 -19.50 -2.10 4.33
CA PRO A 93 -19.55 -3.34 5.09
C PRO A 93 -20.89 -4.04 4.82
N GLY A 94 -20.88 -5.10 4.01
CA GLY A 94 -22.08 -5.91 3.80
C GLY A 94 -21.83 -7.06 2.83
N VAL A 95 -22.22 -8.26 3.25
CA VAL A 95 -22.28 -9.50 2.46
C VAL A 95 -20.96 -10.28 2.33
N SER A 96 -20.49 -10.83 3.44
CA SER A 96 -19.67 -12.04 3.45
C SER A 96 -19.81 -12.74 4.80
N GLY A 97 -20.89 -13.52 4.98
CA GLY A 97 -21.00 -14.37 6.16
C GLY A 97 -22.29 -15.17 6.35
N ALA A 98 -23.47 -14.74 5.87
CA ALA A 98 -24.73 -15.32 6.35
C ALA A 98 -25.66 -15.97 5.30
N GLU A 99 -25.41 -15.83 3.99
CA GLU A 99 -26.43 -16.16 2.98
C GLU A 99 -26.05 -17.32 2.04
N LYS A 100 -25.44 -18.38 2.60
CA LYS A 100 -25.26 -19.66 1.88
C LYS A 100 -25.99 -20.85 2.49
N SER A 101 -26.82 -20.64 3.52
CA SER A 101 -27.50 -21.74 4.22
C SER A 101 -29.01 -21.86 3.93
N LYS A 102 -29.60 -21.07 3.02
CA LYS A 102 -31.06 -21.04 2.84
C LYS A 102 -31.59 -21.17 1.40
N ARG A 103 -30.71 -21.49 0.44
CA ARG A 103 -31.08 -21.59 -0.99
C ARG A 103 -30.87 -22.98 -1.59
N GLN A 104 -30.96 -24.02 -0.76
CA GLN A 104 -30.79 -25.42 -1.17
C GLN A 104 -31.92 -26.33 -0.65
N GLU A 105 -33.11 -25.79 -0.40
CA GLU A 105 -34.23 -26.60 0.11
C GLU A 105 -35.57 -26.35 -0.60
N ASP A 106 -35.64 -25.46 -1.61
CA ASP A 106 -36.92 -25.00 -2.16
C ASP A 106 -37.14 -25.32 -3.65
N ASN A 107 -36.38 -26.28 -4.22
CA ASN A 107 -36.49 -26.65 -5.64
C ASN A 107 -36.60 -28.17 -5.88
N ARG A 108 -37.23 -28.89 -4.95
CA ARG A 108 -37.66 -30.28 -5.16
C ARG A 108 -39.13 -30.43 -4.77
N GLY A 109 -40.01 -30.07 -5.68
CA GLY A 109 -41.40 -30.46 -5.61
C GLY A 109 -42.30 -29.53 -6.38
N LEU A 110 -42.55 -29.81 -7.66
CA LEU A 110 -43.87 -30.26 -8.12
C LEU A 110 -43.84 -30.48 -9.63
N PHE A 111 -43.91 -31.74 -10.01
CA PHE A 111 -44.40 -32.19 -11.32
C PHE A 111 -45.93 -32.00 -11.37
N GLY A 112 -46.47 -31.54 -12.51
CA GLY A 112 -47.80 -31.93 -12.98
C GLY A 112 -48.67 -30.79 -13.58
N PRO A 113 -49.52 -31.08 -14.60
CA PRO A 113 -49.62 -30.26 -15.82
C PRO A 113 -51.07 -29.81 -16.19
N ALA A 114 -51.22 -29.32 -17.43
CA ALA A 114 -52.45 -29.04 -18.22
C ALA A 114 -52.96 -27.59 -18.19
N SER A 115 -53.68 -27.02 -19.16
CA SER A 115 -53.93 -27.19 -20.61
C SER A 115 -54.96 -26.09 -20.98
N ALA A 116 -55.21 -25.86 -22.29
CA ALA A 116 -56.33 -25.11 -22.91
C ALA A 116 -56.23 -23.56 -22.95
N GLU A 117 -56.12 -22.93 -24.13
CA GLU A 117 -57.19 -22.43 -25.05
C GLU A 117 -57.23 -20.89 -24.93
N ASP A 118 -57.68 -20.03 -25.84
CA ASP A 118 -57.98 -19.93 -27.27
C ASP A 118 -58.42 -18.44 -27.46
N LYS A 119 -58.48 -17.95 -28.71
CA LYS A 119 -59.17 -16.73 -29.22
C LYS A 119 -58.53 -15.33 -29.19
N LYS A 120 -58.11 -14.92 -30.40
CA LYS A 120 -58.36 -13.62 -31.07
C LYS A 120 -59.88 -13.50 -31.44
N PRO A 121 -60.46 -12.41 -32.04
CA PRO A 121 -59.85 -11.30 -32.81
C PRO A 121 -60.50 -9.88 -32.67
N GLY A 122 -59.89 -8.89 -33.35
CA GLY A 122 -60.64 -7.91 -34.18
C GLY A 122 -60.73 -6.45 -33.69
N GLY A 123 -60.46 -5.50 -34.59
CA GLY A 123 -60.83 -4.08 -34.46
C GLY A 123 -60.02 -3.11 -35.33
N GLN A 124 -60.58 -2.70 -36.48
CA GLN A 124 -60.10 -1.68 -37.42
C GLN A 124 -60.65 -0.27 -37.09
N GLY A 125 -60.07 0.78 -37.71
CA GLY A 125 -60.68 2.11 -37.95
C GLY A 125 -59.66 3.25 -37.78
N GLU A 126 -59.07 3.82 -38.85
CA GLU A 126 -59.51 4.93 -39.73
C GLU A 126 -58.62 6.18 -39.46
N VAL A 127 -57.72 6.55 -40.38
CA VAL A 127 -57.83 7.54 -41.48
C VAL A 127 -58.10 8.99 -41.02
N GLY A 128 -57.14 9.88 -41.31
CA GLY A 128 -57.30 11.33 -41.18
C GLY A 128 -56.08 12.06 -41.77
N ALA A 129 -56.13 12.35 -43.07
CA ALA A 129 -55.19 13.23 -43.75
C ALA A 129 -55.55 14.70 -43.48
N ASN A 130 -54.56 15.55 -43.22
CA ASN A 130 -54.67 16.94 -43.68
C ASN A 130 -53.30 17.57 -43.99
N SER A 131 -53.30 18.24 -45.13
CA SER A 131 -52.23 18.94 -45.83
C SER A 131 -51.89 20.30 -45.22
N GLY A 132 -50.63 20.73 -45.35
CA GLY A 132 -50.27 22.16 -45.28
C GLY A 132 -48.84 22.45 -44.85
N GLN A 133 -47.94 22.59 -45.81
CA GLN A 133 -46.64 23.28 -45.70
C GLN A 133 -46.67 24.36 -46.82
N PRO A 134 -46.11 25.58 -46.71
CA PRO A 134 -44.74 25.81 -46.25
C PRO A 134 -44.45 27.12 -45.49
N ALA A 135 -43.44 27.10 -44.62
CA ALA A 135 -42.65 28.29 -44.33
C ALA A 135 -41.25 27.87 -43.86
N ALA A 136 -40.25 28.33 -44.59
CA ALA A 136 -38.85 28.17 -44.27
C ALA A 136 -38.50 28.92 -42.97
N ALA A 137 -38.00 28.19 -41.98
CA ALA A 137 -37.23 28.75 -40.88
C ALA A 137 -36.14 27.74 -40.53
N GLU A 138 -34.91 28.17 -40.79
CA GLU A 138 -33.59 27.70 -40.35
C GLU A 138 -33.46 26.31 -39.69
N PRO A 139 -32.55 25.43 -40.16
CA PRO A 139 -32.15 24.30 -39.35
C PRO A 139 -31.39 24.84 -38.13
N ALA A 140 -32.11 24.99 -37.01
CA ALA A 140 -31.50 25.11 -35.70
C ALA A 140 -30.51 23.94 -35.58
N PHE A 141 -29.22 24.26 -35.65
CA PHE A 141 -28.15 23.32 -35.36
C PHE A 141 -28.24 23.00 -33.88
N THR A 142 -29.12 22.07 -33.52
CA THR A 142 -29.08 21.38 -32.25
C THR A 142 -27.76 20.63 -32.23
N TYR A 143 -26.78 21.20 -31.53
CA TYR A 143 -25.71 20.39 -30.98
C TYR A 143 -26.41 19.21 -30.27
N PRO A 144 -26.09 17.94 -30.60
CA PRO A 144 -26.44 16.89 -29.66
C PRO A 144 -25.76 17.31 -28.37
N VAL A 145 -26.56 17.69 -27.36
CA VAL A 145 -26.08 17.84 -26.00
C VAL A 145 -25.41 16.52 -25.71
N GLY A 146 -24.07 16.54 -25.81
CA GLY A 146 -23.25 15.37 -25.63
C GLY A 146 -23.68 14.80 -24.31
N LYS A 147 -24.04 13.51 -24.32
CA LYS A 147 -24.10 12.68 -23.11
C LYS A 147 -23.02 13.19 -22.16
N PRO A 148 -23.36 13.56 -20.90
CA PRO A 148 -22.35 14.02 -19.97
C PRO A 148 -21.21 13.02 -19.99
N ALA A 149 -20.07 13.47 -20.51
CA ALA A 149 -18.86 12.70 -20.55
C ALA A 149 -18.49 12.37 -19.11
N ALA A 150 -18.26 11.07 -18.88
CA ALA A 150 -17.88 10.50 -17.61
C ALA A 150 -19.00 10.44 -16.55
N SER A 151 -20.00 9.58 -16.80
CA SER A 151 -20.19 8.51 -15.82
C SER A 151 -18.83 7.83 -15.72
N PHE A 152 -18.03 8.21 -14.71
CA PHE A 152 -16.87 7.45 -14.29
C PHE A 152 -17.39 6.06 -14.01
N GLU A 153 -17.34 5.21 -15.04
CA GLU A 153 -17.49 3.79 -14.94
C GLU A 153 -16.45 3.42 -13.89
N LYS A 154 -16.96 3.18 -12.68
CA LYS A 154 -16.18 2.79 -11.53
C LYS A 154 -15.69 1.40 -11.94
N ARG A 155 -14.62 1.34 -12.75
CA ARG A 155 -14.04 0.11 -13.28
C ARG A 155 -13.92 -0.78 -12.06
N GLU A 156 -14.76 -1.80 -11.99
CA GLU A 156 -14.72 -2.75 -10.91
C GLU A 156 -13.34 -3.37 -11.01
N LEU A 157 -12.43 -2.89 -10.16
CA LEU A 157 -11.06 -3.35 -10.13
C LEU A 157 -11.16 -4.85 -9.91
N SER A 158 -10.60 -5.66 -10.82
CA SER A 158 -10.65 -7.10 -10.65
C SER A 158 -10.10 -7.45 -9.26
N PRO A 159 -10.71 -8.40 -8.54
CA PRO A 159 -10.27 -8.76 -7.19
C PRO A 159 -8.79 -9.18 -7.18
N GLU A 160 -8.30 -9.73 -8.30
CA GLU A 160 -6.91 -10.07 -8.52
C GLU A 160 -5.98 -8.83 -8.57
N LEU A 161 -6.38 -7.78 -9.30
CA LEU A 161 -5.62 -6.52 -9.39
C LEU A 161 -5.59 -5.80 -8.03
N GLN A 162 -6.70 -5.80 -7.30
CA GLN A 162 -6.76 -5.20 -5.96
C GLN A 162 -5.84 -5.93 -4.97
N ALA A 163 -5.80 -7.26 -5.03
CA ALA A 163 -4.87 -8.07 -4.24
C ALA A 163 -3.40 -7.79 -4.62
N ALA A 164 -3.10 -7.67 -5.91
CA ALA A 164 -1.75 -7.37 -6.40
C ALA A 164 -1.26 -5.98 -5.97
N LEU A 165 -2.12 -4.96 -6.01
CA LEU A 165 -1.82 -3.61 -5.54
C LEU A 165 -1.60 -3.56 -4.02
N THR A 166 -2.41 -4.30 -3.26
CA THR A 166 -2.28 -4.41 -1.80
C THR A 166 -0.95 -5.05 -1.42
N ASN A 167 -0.56 -6.12 -2.12
CA ASN A 167 0.74 -6.75 -1.94
C ASN A 167 1.89 -5.78 -2.29
N LEU A 168 1.76 -5.03 -3.39
CA LEU A 168 2.75 -4.03 -3.78
C LEU A 168 2.92 -2.94 -2.72
N LYS A 169 1.82 -2.46 -2.11
CA LYS A 169 1.87 -1.50 -0.99
C LYS A 169 2.60 -2.09 0.23
N LYS A 170 2.33 -3.36 0.58
CA LYS A 170 3.03 -4.06 1.68
C LYS A 170 4.53 -4.19 1.40
N GLU A 171 4.91 -4.54 0.19
CA GLU A 171 6.32 -4.62 -0.22
C GLU A 171 7.01 -3.26 -0.11
N LEU A 172 6.34 -2.16 -0.52
CA LEU A 172 6.88 -0.81 -0.35
C LEU A 172 7.10 -0.46 1.13
N VAL A 173 6.13 -0.74 2.00
CA VAL A 173 6.25 -0.50 3.45
C VAL A 173 7.45 -1.26 4.02
N LEU A 174 7.59 -2.55 3.69
CA LEU A 174 8.70 -3.37 4.17
C LEU A 174 10.06 -2.92 3.60
N LEU A 175 10.09 -2.47 2.34
CA LEU A 175 11.30 -1.95 1.72
C LEU A 175 11.75 -0.64 2.39
N LEU A 176 10.80 0.25 2.71
CA LEU A 176 11.07 1.46 3.49
C LEU A 176 11.58 1.10 4.90
N MET A 177 11.02 0.08 5.55
CA MET A 177 11.54 -0.41 6.83
C MET A 177 12.98 -0.90 6.73
N ILE A 178 13.36 -1.62 5.67
CA ILE A 178 14.76 -2.06 5.44
C ILE A 178 15.66 -0.84 5.36
N PHE A 179 15.24 0.16 4.60
CA PHE A 179 15.98 1.39 4.45
C PHE A 179 16.21 2.09 5.80
N PHE A 180 15.18 2.26 6.63
CA PHE A 180 15.33 2.83 7.97
C PHE A 180 16.22 1.96 8.88
N ASN A 181 16.07 0.63 8.82
CA ASN A 181 16.96 -0.29 9.53
C ASN A 181 18.44 -0.02 9.20
N LEU A 182 18.77 0.13 7.91
CA LEU A 182 20.14 0.42 7.47
C LEU A 182 20.65 1.77 7.98
N ILE A 183 19.79 2.80 8.03
CA ILE A 183 20.11 4.10 8.62
C ILE A 183 20.51 3.94 10.09
N PHE A 184 19.66 3.28 10.89
CA PHE A 184 19.92 3.12 12.32
C PHE A 184 21.20 2.33 12.58
N ILE A 185 21.42 1.23 11.84
CA ILE A 185 22.65 0.44 11.93
C ILE A 185 23.88 1.31 11.63
N HIS A 186 23.81 2.19 10.62
CA HIS A 186 24.90 3.09 10.30
C HIS A 186 25.13 4.15 11.39
N ILE A 187 24.07 4.75 11.92
CA ILE A 187 24.16 5.69 13.04
C ILE A 187 24.83 5.03 14.24
N GLN A 188 24.39 3.84 14.64
CA GLN A 188 24.97 3.05 15.73
C GLN A 188 26.45 2.73 15.48
N ARG A 189 26.78 2.24 14.28
CA ARG A 189 28.17 1.95 13.89
C ARG A 189 29.06 3.19 13.95
N SER A 190 28.59 4.31 13.42
CA SER A 190 29.31 5.59 13.48
C SER A 190 29.51 6.07 14.91
N LEU A 191 28.53 5.85 15.79
CA LEU A 191 28.65 6.20 17.21
C LEU A 191 29.72 5.34 17.92
N ILE A 192 29.76 4.04 17.62
CA ILE A 192 30.79 3.12 18.14
C ILE A 192 32.19 3.58 17.68
N TRP A 193 32.37 3.90 16.40
CA TRP A 193 33.65 4.38 15.88
C TRP A 193 34.07 5.71 16.48
N LEU A 194 33.11 6.62 16.66
CA LEU A 194 33.34 7.91 17.32
C LEU A 194 33.76 7.73 18.79
N ALA A 195 33.19 6.74 19.48
CA ALA A 195 33.57 6.41 20.85
C ALA A 195 35.03 5.96 20.96
N HIS A 196 35.51 5.17 20.00
CA HIS A 196 36.90 4.73 19.95
C HIS A 196 37.87 5.78 19.38
N GLY A 197 37.38 6.95 18.94
CA GLY A 197 38.21 7.96 18.30
C GLY A 197 38.77 7.55 16.94
N LEU A 198 38.21 6.50 16.32
CA LEU A 198 38.69 5.94 15.05
C LEU A 198 38.20 6.74 13.83
N SER A 199 37.17 7.56 13.98
CA SER A 199 36.60 8.35 12.88
C SER A 199 35.89 9.59 13.41
N ALA A 200 35.81 10.63 12.57
CA ALA A 200 35.18 11.90 12.89
C ALA A 200 33.63 11.83 13.02
N GLY A 201 33.00 10.67 12.81
CA GLY A 201 31.56 10.46 12.99
C GLY A 201 30.88 9.87 11.76
N VAL A 202 29.75 10.46 11.34
CA VAL A 202 29.01 10.01 10.15
C VAL A 202 29.65 10.54 8.88
N ASN A 203 29.85 9.68 7.88
CA ASN A 203 30.31 10.10 6.56
C ASN A 203 29.24 10.98 5.88
N LYS A 204 29.56 12.23 5.54
CA LYS A 204 28.63 13.17 4.88
C LYS A 204 28.07 12.61 3.57
N PHE A 205 28.89 11.89 2.80
CA PHE A 205 28.47 11.27 1.54
C PHE A 205 27.43 10.16 1.76
N TYR A 206 27.40 9.54 2.93
CA TYR A 206 26.44 8.49 3.26
C TYR A 206 25.02 9.06 3.48
N PHE A 207 24.88 10.22 4.13
CA PHE A 207 23.57 10.86 4.24
C PHE A 207 23.03 11.30 2.88
N PHE A 208 23.89 11.80 2.00
CA PHE A 208 23.51 12.12 0.63
C PHE A 208 23.09 10.87 -0.17
N SER A 209 23.82 9.76 -0.05
CA SER A 209 23.45 8.52 -0.75
C SER A 209 22.13 7.94 -0.25
N LEU A 210 21.83 8.06 1.05
CA LEU A 210 20.51 7.70 1.61
C LEU A 210 19.37 8.48 0.96
N ILE A 211 19.51 9.79 0.81
CA ILE A 211 18.49 10.63 0.16
C ILE A 211 18.32 10.20 -1.30
N ILE A 212 19.42 9.95 -2.02
CA ILE A 212 19.38 9.46 -3.40
C ILE A 212 18.65 8.12 -3.50
N ILE A 213 18.89 7.18 -2.58
CA ILE A 213 18.23 5.88 -2.54
C ILE A 213 16.71 6.04 -2.30
N ILE A 214 16.29 6.92 -1.39
CA ILE A 214 14.86 7.22 -1.17
C ILE A 214 14.23 7.77 -2.45
N LEU A 215 14.91 8.71 -3.11
CA LEU A 215 14.43 9.30 -4.36
C LEU A 215 14.33 8.25 -5.47
N LEU A 216 15.24 7.29 -5.54
CA LEU A 216 15.21 6.14 -6.46
C LEU A 216 14.09 5.14 -6.15
N LEU A 217 13.59 5.08 -4.92
CA LEU A 217 12.45 4.24 -4.56
C LEU A 217 11.14 4.68 -5.23
N ILE A 218 11.01 5.98 -5.51
CA ILE A 218 9.84 6.57 -6.19
C ILE A 218 9.68 6.05 -7.63
N PRO A 219 10.68 6.17 -8.54
CA PRO A 219 10.58 5.63 -9.89
C PRO A 219 10.51 4.10 -9.87
N TYR A 220 11.18 3.43 -8.92
CA TYR A 220 11.05 1.97 -8.76
C TYR A 220 9.59 1.56 -8.48
N TYR A 221 8.92 2.24 -7.54
CA TYR A 221 7.51 1.98 -7.26
C TYR A 221 6.61 2.27 -8.46
N ARG A 222 6.83 3.38 -9.18
CA ARG A 222 6.05 3.73 -10.38
C ARG A 222 6.22 2.67 -11.48
N PHE A 223 7.45 2.24 -11.75
CA PHE A 223 7.74 1.20 -12.73
C PHE A 223 7.06 -0.13 -12.37
N ARG A 224 7.13 -0.52 -11.10
CA ARG A 224 6.51 -1.77 -10.66
C ARG A 224 4.99 -1.72 -10.69
N ARG A 225 4.39 -0.55 -10.43
CA ARG A 225 2.96 -0.32 -10.60
C ARG A 225 2.54 -0.40 -12.07
N SER A 226 3.35 0.06 -13.02
CA SER A 226 3.02 -0.04 -14.46
C SER A 226 3.10 -1.46 -15.03
N LEU A 227 3.74 -2.39 -14.32
CA LEU A 227 3.79 -3.80 -14.71
C LEU A 227 2.59 -4.61 -14.23
N LEU A 228 1.77 -4.05 -13.34
CA LEU A 228 0.51 -4.62 -12.85
C LEU A 228 -0.67 -4.12 -13.68
#